data_AF-A0A1I3RAT9-F1
#
_entry.id   AF-A0A1I3RAT9-F1
#
_cell.length_a   1.000
_cell.length_b   1.000
_cell.length_c   1.000
_cell.angle_alpha   90.00
_cell.angle_beta   90.00
_cell.angle_gamma   90.00
#
_symmetry.space_group_name_H-M   'P 1'
#
loop_
_entity.id
_entity.type
_entity.pdbx_description
1 polymer ?
#
loop_
_entity_poly.entity_id
_entity_poly.type
_entity_poly.pdbx_seq_one_letter_code
_entity_poly.pdbx_strand_id
1 'polypeptide(L)'
;MGFNKNPTSKGKEKIEEQQVIYDEIINSLLQDKMDLEAIAREYKSLYESVTISDKDIEYLQSTVQQVVELLSSTSPKVSAQQESFNVLINLINKDTLKTMQLLGFNYKEAIGIPLTEVCANAIHTKIGGNNKTSNQRKKK
;
A
#
# COMPACT_ATOMS: atom_id res chain seq x y z
N MET A 1 -45.85 53.28 38.29
CA MET A 1 -45.36 53.85 37.02
C MET A 1 -44.09 53.09 36.65
N GLY A 2 -44.17 52.26 35.61
CA GLY A 2 -43.11 51.30 35.27
C GLY A 2 -41.97 51.94 34.50
N PHE A 3 -40.76 51.43 34.72
CA PHE A 3 -39.62 51.59 33.82
C PHE A 3 -39.00 50.23 33.60
N ASN A 4 -39.58 49.46 32.68
CA ASN A 4 -38.89 48.31 32.11
C ASN A 4 -37.86 48.85 31.12
N LYS A 5 -36.59 48.93 31.55
CA LYS A 5 -35.47 49.22 30.65
C LYS A 5 -35.26 47.99 29.78
N ASN A 6 -35.95 47.94 28.65
CA ASN A 6 -35.66 46.96 27.60
C ASN A 6 -34.18 47.11 27.19
N PRO A 7 -33.41 46.02 27.07
CA PRO A 7 -32.04 46.11 26.59
C PRO A 7 -32.04 46.69 25.17
N THR A 8 -31.28 47.77 24.99
CA THR A 8 -31.15 48.55 23.76
C THR A 8 -30.74 47.66 22.58
N SER A 9 -31.44 47.74 21.43
CA SER A 9 -31.29 46.80 20.30
C SER A 9 -29.85 46.69 19.77
N LYS A 10 -29.02 47.73 19.91
CA LYS A 10 -27.60 47.74 19.53
C LYS A 10 -26.73 46.70 20.25
N GLY A 11 -27.13 46.28 21.45
CA GLY A 11 -26.39 45.25 22.21
C GLY A 11 -26.68 43.83 21.71
N LYS A 12 -27.88 43.61 21.14
CA LYS A 12 -28.27 42.31 20.56
C LYS A 12 -27.63 42.10 19.19
N GLU A 13 -27.60 43.15 18.38
CA GLU A 13 -26.96 43.16 17.06
C GLU A 13 -25.46 42.80 17.14
N LYS A 14 -24.71 43.35 18.11
CA LYS A 14 -23.31 42.96 18.35
C LYS A 14 -23.11 41.52 18.80
N ILE A 15 -24.07 40.94 19.52
CA ILE A 15 -24.00 39.55 19.97
C ILE A 15 -24.29 38.61 18.80
N GLU A 16 -25.24 38.98 17.94
CA GLU A 16 -25.55 38.25 16.70
C GLU A 16 -24.37 38.31 15.72
N GLU A 17 -23.74 39.47 15.53
CA GLU A 17 -22.51 39.60 14.74
C GLU A 17 -21.37 38.72 15.29
N GLN A 18 -21.18 38.70 16.61
CA GLN A 18 -20.18 37.83 17.24
C GLN A 18 -20.50 36.35 17.04
N GLN A 19 -21.78 35.95 17.13
CA GLN A 19 -22.19 34.57 16.89
C GLN A 19 -21.93 34.15 15.43
N VAL A 20 -22.24 35.01 14.47
CA VAL A 20 -21.95 34.75 13.04
C VAL A 20 -20.44 34.57 12.82
N ILE A 21 -19.61 35.45 13.40
CA ILE A 21 -18.14 35.33 13.29
C ILE A 21 -17.64 34.05 13.95
N TYR A 22 -18.17 33.68 15.12
CA TYR A 22 -17.78 32.42 15.76
C TYR A 22 -18.21 31.20 14.95
N ASP A 23 -19.41 31.21 14.35
CA ASP A 23 -19.87 30.13 13.49
C ASP A 23 -19.01 30.02 12.22
N GLU A 24 -18.62 31.14 11.62
CA GLU A 24 -17.70 31.17 10.48
C GLU A 24 -16.33 30.59 10.85
N ILE A 25 -15.77 30.97 12.02
CA ILE A 25 -14.49 30.43 12.52
C ILE A 25 -14.62 28.93 12.83
N ILE A 26 -15.72 28.49 13.43
CA ILE A 26 -15.95 27.07 13.74
C ILE A 26 -16.01 26.27 12.44
N ASN A 27 -16.74 26.77 11.44
CA ASN A 27 -16.87 26.09 10.15
C ASN A 27 -15.54 26.05 9.39
N SER A 28 -14.73 27.12 9.44
CA SER A 28 -13.40 27.10 8.80
C SER A 28 -12.46 26.11 9.49
N LEU A 29 -12.43 26.09 10.83
CA LEU A 29 -11.63 25.12 11.59
C LEU A 29 -12.07 23.68 11.35
N LEU A 30 -13.37 23.44 11.19
CA LEU A 30 -13.90 22.13 10.85
C LEU A 30 -13.43 21.69 9.46
N GLN A 31 -13.48 22.60 8.49
CA GLN A 31 -13.00 22.35 7.13
C GLN A 31 -11.50 22.06 7.11
N ASP A 32 -10.69 22.88 7.77
CA ASP A 32 -9.23 22.70 7.87
C ASP A 32 -8.89 21.34 8.51
N LYS A 33 -9.64 20.93 9.54
CA LYS A 33 -9.47 19.62 10.17
C LYS A 33 -9.77 18.47 9.20
N MET A 34 -10.84 18.59 8.41
CA MET A 34 -11.20 17.58 7.41
C MET A 34 -10.12 17.45 6.34
N ASP A 35 -9.58 18.57 5.87
CA ASP A 35 -8.50 18.59 4.87
C ASP A 35 -7.20 18.00 5.44
N LEU A 36 -6.84 18.35 6.67
CA LEU A 36 -5.71 17.74 7.38
C LEU A 36 -5.87 16.23 7.57
N GLU A 37 -7.07 15.76 7.94
CA GLU A 37 -7.34 14.34 8.07
C GLU A 37 -7.23 13.61 6.72
N ALA A 38 -7.70 14.23 5.63
CA ALA A 38 -7.59 13.66 4.29
C ALA A 38 -6.11 13.51 3.88
N ILE A 39 -5.33 14.58 4.01
CA ILE A 39 -3.89 14.59 3.72
C ILE A 39 -3.17 13.56 4.59
N ALA A 40 -3.43 13.52 5.90
CA ALA A 40 -2.80 12.57 6.80
C ALA A 40 -3.12 11.10 6.44
N ARG A 41 -4.36 10.81 6.02
CA ARG A 41 -4.75 9.47 5.55
C ARG A 41 -4.04 9.11 4.25
N GLU A 42 -3.92 10.03 3.31
CA GLU A 42 -3.21 9.82 2.05
C GLU A 42 -1.71 9.58 2.29
N TYR A 43 -1.06 10.41 3.12
CA TYR A 43 0.32 10.19 3.54
C TYR A 43 0.52 8.86 4.26
N LYS A 44 -0.40 8.49 5.17
CA LYS A 44 -0.36 7.19 5.85
C LYS A 44 -0.48 6.05 4.85
N SER A 45 -1.39 6.14 3.88
CA SER A 45 -1.57 5.12 2.86
C SER A 45 -0.33 4.99 1.97
N LEU A 46 0.27 6.11 1.55
CA LEU A 46 1.53 6.13 0.80
C LEU A 46 2.66 5.51 1.62
N TYR A 47 2.78 5.84 2.91
CA TYR A 47 3.77 5.28 3.81
C TYR A 47 3.61 3.76 3.98
N GLU A 48 2.40 3.30 4.33
CA GLU A 48 2.09 1.88 4.49
C GLU A 48 2.27 1.08 3.19
N SER A 49 2.06 1.71 2.03
CA SER A 49 2.27 1.06 0.73
C SER A 49 3.76 0.84 0.37
N VAL A 50 4.66 1.54 1.06
CA VAL A 50 6.11 1.52 0.81
C VAL A 50 6.85 0.80 1.94
N THR A 51 6.30 0.75 3.16
CA THR A 51 6.96 0.17 4.33
C THR A 51 6.55 -1.27 4.56
N ILE A 52 7.50 -2.20 4.43
CA ILE A 52 7.33 -3.58 4.87
C ILE A 52 7.55 -3.61 6.38
N SER A 53 6.57 -4.08 7.16
CA SER A 53 6.71 -4.23 8.62
C SER A 53 7.76 -5.30 8.95
N ASP A 54 8.39 -5.21 10.13
CA ASP A 54 9.38 -6.17 10.60
C ASP A 54 8.88 -7.62 10.52
N LYS A 55 7.62 -7.83 10.89
CA LYS A 55 6.96 -9.14 10.80
C LYS A 55 6.76 -9.59 9.36
N ASP A 56 6.41 -8.67 8.47
CA ASP A 56 6.16 -8.98 7.06
C ASP A 56 7.46 -9.37 6.34
N ILE A 57 8.60 -8.79 6.74
CA ILE A 57 9.92 -9.19 6.23
C ILE A 57 10.26 -10.62 6.68
N GLU A 58 10.02 -10.96 7.95
CA GLU A 58 10.25 -12.32 8.47
C GLU A 58 9.36 -13.36 7.77
N TYR A 59 8.08 -13.03 7.53
CA TYR A 59 7.18 -13.88 6.75
C TYR A 59 7.63 -14.02 5.30
N LEU A 60 8.12 -12.95 4.68
CA LEU A 60 8.61 -12.97 3.31
C LEU A 60 9.88 -13.84 3.19
N GLN A 61 10.83 -13.71 4.12
CA GLN A 61 12.02 -14.55 4.18
C GLN A 61 11.65 -16.04 4.34
N SER A 62 10.74 -16.36 5.26
CA SER A 62 10.26 -17.73 5.49
C SER A 62 9.52 -18.31 4.27
N THR A 63 8.68 -17.51 3.62
CA THR A 63 7.93 -17.93 2.43
C THR A 63 8.87 -18.19 1.26
N VAL A 64 9.85 -17.31 1.03
CA VAL A 64 10.88 -17.51 -0.02
C VAL A 64 11.69 -18.76 0.26
N GLN A 65 12.08 -19.01 1.51
CA GLN A 65 12.80 -20.23 1.88
C GLN A 65 12.00 -21.49 1.56
N GLN A 66 10.72 -21.55 1.93
CA GLN A 66 9.85 -22.69 1.62
C GLN A 66 9.69 -22.91 0.10
N VAL A 67 9.56 -21.84 -0.68
CA VAL A 67 9.47 -21.94 -2.14
C VAL A 67 10.78 -22.47 -2.75
N VAL A 68 11.93 -22.00 -2.27
CA VAL A 68 13.24 -22.50 -2.71
C VAL A 68 13.40 -23.97 -2.36
N GLU A 69 13.00 -24.41 -1.17
CA GLU A 69 13.05 -25.83 -0.75
C GLU A 69 12.13 -26.71 -1.63
N LEU A 70 10.92 -26.24 -1.96
CA LEU A 70 10.01 -26.92 -2.88
C LEU A 70 10.56 -27.02 -4.31
N LEU A 71 11.20 -25.96 -4.81
CA LEU A 71 11.82 -25.98 -6.14
C LEU A 71 13.07 -26.87 -6.18
N SER A 72 13.84 -26.89 -5.10
CA SER A 72 15.03 -27.74 -4.95
C SER A 72 14.67 -29.22 -4.89
N SER A 73 13.58 -29.57 -4.22
CA SER A 73 13.09 -30.95 -4.12
C SER A 73 12.41 -31.45 -5.41
N THR A 74 11.88 -30.56 -6.24
CA THR A 74 11.19 -30.91 -7.50
C THR A 74 12.10 -30.88 -8.74
N SER A 75 13.28 -30.23 -8.66
CA SER A 75 14.21 -30.11 -9.79
C SER A 75 15.67 -30.35 -9.39
N PRO A 76 16.34 -31.40 -9.90
CA PRO A 76 17.74 -31.71 -9.56
C PRO A 76 18.76 -30.70 -10.11
N LYS A 77 18.35 -29.76 -10.97
CA LYS A 77 19.21 -28.64 -11.39
C LYS A 77 19.27 -27.51 -10.35
N VAL A 78 18.26 -27.38 -9.50
CA VAL A 78 18.17 -26.32 -8.48
C VAL A 78 19.02 -26.68 -7.26
N SER A 79 19.16 -27.97 -6.93
CA SER A 79 20.03 -28.44 -5.85
C SER A 79 21.52 -28.13 -6.06
N ALA A 80 21.97 -27.98 -7.32
CA ALA A 80 23.34 -27.56 -7.64
C ALA A 80 23.58 -26.05 -7.41
N GLN A 81 22.51 -25.25 -7.38
CA GLN A 81 22.54 -23.78 -7.20
C GLN A 81 22.12 -23.35 -5.79
N GLN A 82 21.97 -24.30 -4.87
CA GLN A 82 21.40 -24.09 -3.54
C GLN A 82 22.19 -23.06 -2.71
N GLU A 83 23.52 -23.00 -2.87
CA GLU A 83 24.35 -21.96 -2.26
C GLU A 83 24.04 -20.55 -2.78
N SER A 84 23.79 -20.40 -4.08
CA SER A 84 23.42 -19.11 -4.67
C SER A 84 22.05 -18.63 -4.20
N PHE A 85 21.11 -19.55 -3.99
CA PHE A 85 19.81 -19.23 -3.39
C PHE A 85 19.93 -18.86 -1.91
N ASN A 86 20.81 -19.52 -1.15
CA ASN A 86 21.08 -19.14 0.25
C ASN A 86 21.65 -17.72 0.36
N VAL A 87 22.53 -17.32 -0.55
CA VAL A 87 23.02 -15.92 -0.62
C VAL A 87 21.87 -14.95 -0.89
N LEU A 88 20.96 -15.30 -1.80
CA LEU A 88 19.78 -14.49 -2.09
C LEU A 88 18.85 -14.37 -0.86
N ILE A 89 18.62 -15.47 -0.14
CA ILE A 89 17.81 -15.48 1.10
C ILE A 89 18.46 -14.60 2.17
N ASN A 90 19.78 -14.64 2.32
CA ASN A 90 20.50 -13.79 3.27
C ASN A 90 20.47 -12.30 2.89
N LEU A 91 20.35 -11.97 1.61
CA LEU A 91 20.12 -10.59 1.14
C LEU A 91 18.69 -10.11 1.42
N ILE A 92 17.74 -11.04 1.55
CA ILE A 92 16.36 -10.79 2.00
C ILE A 92 16.33 -10.80 3.55
N ASN A 93 17.31 -10.14 4.17
CA ASN A 93 17.35 -9.88 5.61
C ASN A 93 16.65 -8.54 5.89
N LYS A 94 15.90 -8.46 6.98
CA LYS A 94 15.37 -7.24 7.60
C LYS A 94 16.26 -6.01 7.49
N ASP A 95 17.53 -6.11 7.88
CA ASP A 95 18.44 -4.96 7.88
C ASP A 95 18.79 -4.51 6.45
N THR A 96 19.00 -5.45 5.53
CA THR A 96 19.26 -5.15 4.11
C THR A 96 18.02 -4.54 3.45
N LEU A 97 16.85 -5.11 3.70
CA LEU A 97 15.62 -4.62 3.08
C LEU A 97 15.25 -3.23 3.60
N LYS A 98 15.40 -3.00 4.91
CA LYS A 98 15.17 -1.68 5.52
C LYS A 98 16.17 -0.63 5.04
N THR A 99 17.45 -0.97 4.94
CA THR A 99 18.46 -0.03 4.44
C THR A 99 18.21 0.34 2.99
N MET A 100 17.89 -0.61 2.13
CA MET A 100 17.48 -0.32 0.75
C MET A 100 16.18 0.52 0.71
N GLN A 101 15.22 0.28 1.61
CA GLN A 101 14.02 1.11 1.72
C GLN A 101 14.34 2.55 2.13
N LEU A 102 15.25 2.74 3.11
CA LEU A 102 15.73 4.06 3.54
C LEU A 102 16.45 4.81 2.42
N LEU A 103 17.08 4.08 1.49
CA LEU A 103 17.68 4.62 0.29
C LEU A 103 16.65 4.93 -0.82
N GLY A 104 15.36 4.65 -0.59
CA GLY A 104 14.26 4.93 -1.52
C GLY A 104 13.83 3.77 -2.41
N PHE A 105 14.26 2.54 -2.12
CA PHE A 105 13.86 1.36 -2.90
C PHE A 105 12.40 0.98 -2.64
N ASN A 106 11.57 0.92 -3.70
CA ASN A 106 10.16 0.53 -3.63
C ASN A 106 9.96 -0.95 -3.98
N TYR A 107 9.79 -1.80 -2.97
CA TYR A 107 9.65 -3.25 -3.15
C TYR A 107 8.39 -3.69 -3.91
N LYS A 108 7.30 -2.92 -3.79
CA LYS A 108 6.05 -3.23 -4.47
C LYS A 108 6.24 -3.15 -5.98
N GLU A 109 6.92 -2.11 -6.45
CA GLU A 109 7.21 -1.93 -7.88
C GLU A 109 8.34 -2.84 -8.35
N ALA A 110 9.44 -2.94 -7.59
CA ALA A 110 10.63 -3.65 -8.04
C ALA A 110 10.48 -5.18 -8.04
N ILE A 111 9.68 -5.74 -7.13
CA ILE A 111 9.55 -7.19 -6.96
C ILE A 111 8.09 -7.64 -6.99
N GLY A 112 7.19 -6.94 -6.28
CA GLY A 112 5.79 -7.34 -6.14
C GLY A 112 5.02 -7.42 -7.47
N ILE A 113 5.00 -6.32 -8.23
CA ILE A 113 4.30 -6.24 -9.53
C ILE A 113 4.88 -7.26 -10.53
N PRO A 114 6.21 -7.32 -10.78
CA PRO A 114 6.78 -8.31 -11.69
C PRO A 114 6.48 -9.75 -11.27
N LEU A 115 6.55 -10.07 -9.98
CA LEU A 115 6.25 -11.42 -9.50
C LEU A 115 4.77 -11.78 -9.69
N THR A 116 3.86 -10.83 -9.47
CA THR A 116 2.42 -11.00 -9.70
C THR A 116 2.14 -11.27 -11.18
N GLU A 117 2.78 -10.52 -12.07
CA GLU A 117 2.65 -10.71 -13.52
C GLU A 117 3.20 -12.07 -13.97
N VAL A 118 4.37 -12.48 -13.49
CA VAL A 118 4.95 -13.79 -13.78
C VAL A 118 4.04 -14.91 -13.27
N CYS A 119 3.50 -14.80 -12.06
CA CYS A 119 2.54 -15.77 -11.51
C CYS A 119 1.27 -15.85 -12.35
N ALA A 120 0.69 -14.70 -12.73
CA ALA A 120 -0.48 -14.65 -13.59
C ALA A 120 -0.20 -15.33 -14.94
N ASN A 121 0.94 -15.00 -15.57
CA ASN A 121 1.38 -15.61 -16.83
C ASN A 121 1.63 -17.12 -16.69
N ALA A 122 2.23 -17.57 -15.58
CA ALA A 122 2.44 -18.98 -15.31
C ALA A 122 1.11 -19.74 -15.15
N ILE A 123 0.13 -19.16 -14.47
CA ILE A 123 -1.23 -19.71 -14.35
C ILE A 123 -1.90 -19.75 -15.73
N HIS A 124 -1.86 -18.67 -16.50
CA HIS A 124 -2.45 -18.63 -17.85
C HIS A 124 -1.83 -19.68 -18.79
N THR A 125 -0.51 -19.86 -18.73
CA THR A 125 0.21 -20.81 -19.59
C THR A 125 0.10 -22.27 -19.14
N LYS A 126 0.03 -22.54 -17.83
CA LYS A 126 -0.03 -23.92 -17.29
C LYS A 126 -1.42 -24.43 -16.94
N ILE A 127 -2.33 -23.54 -16.55
CA ILE A 127 -3.70 -23.87 -16.09
C ILE A 127 -4.76 -23.36 -17.10
N GLY A 128 -4.52 -22.19 -17.73
CA GLY A 128 -5.48 -21.51 -18.62
C GLY A 128 -5.64 -22.06 -20.05
N GLY A 129 -4.86 -23.08 -20.44
CA GLY A 129 -5.15 -23.89 -21.63
C GLY A 129 -4.57 -23.39 -22.95
N ASN A 130 -3.64 -24.18 -23.50
CA ASN A 130 -3.38 -24.25 -24.93
C ASN A 130 -4.58 -24.90 -25.65
N ASN A 131 -5.62 -24.12 -25.92
CA ASN A 131 -6.65 -24.50 -26.90
C ASN A 131 -6.48 -23.68 -28.19
N LYS A 132 -5.28 -23.74 -28.80
CA LYS A 132 -5.15 -23.45 -30.23
C LYS A 132 -5.07 -24.77 -30.97
N THR A 133 -6.24 -25.32 -31.26
CA THR A 133 -6.44 -26.36 -32.27
C THR A 133 -5.88 -25.84 -33.60
N SER A 134 -4.69 -26.30 -33.97
CA SER A 134 -4.16 -26.10 -35.32
C SER A 134 -5.00 -26.93 -36.28
N ASN A 135 -6.04 -26.31 -36.84
CA ASN A 135 -6.80 -26.89 -37.94
C ASN A 135 -5.93 -26.81 -39.21
N GLN A 136 -4.93 -27.68 -39.33
CA GLN A 136 -4.23 -27.91 -40.58
C GLN A 136 -5.18 -28.66 -41.52
N ARG A 137 -5.96 -27.88 -42.27
CA ARG A 137 -6.67 -28.38 -43.46
C ARG A 137 -5.63 -28.88 -44.46
N LYS A 138 -5.56 -30.21 -44.60
CA LYS A 138 -5.01 -30.88 -45.78
C LYS A 138 -5.59 -30.24 -47.05
N LYS A 139 -4.71 -29.67 -47.88
CA LYS A 139 -4.94 -29.46 -49.31
C LYS A 139 -3.61 -29.63 -50.05
N LYS A 140 -3.27 -30.88 -50.37
CA LYS A 140 -2.98 -31.33 -51.73
C LYS A 140 -2.83 -32.85 -51.73
#